data_AF-S7Q2X6-F1
#
_entry.id   AF-S7Q2X6-F1
#
_cell.length_a   1.000
_cell.length_b   1.000
_cell.length_c   1.000
_cell.angle_alpha   90.00
_cell.angle_beta   90.00
_cell.angle_gamma   90.00
#
_symmetry.space_group_name_H-M   'P 1'
#
loop_
_entity.id
_entity.type
_entity.pdbx_description
1 polymer ?
#
loop_
_entity_poly.entity_id
_entity_poly.type
_entity_poly.pdbx_seq_one_letter_code
_entity_poly.pdbx_strand_id
1 'polypeptide(L)' 'MLISNPLDYHRDVPDTRNAACKDKKYPVDLPVTSIVICFYNEALSALLRTVHSVLDCTPARALHEIILMDGNSDFMI' A
#
# COMPACT_ATOMS: atom_id res chain seq x y z
N MET A 1 -0.15 -17.05 -6.93
CA MET A 1 0.79 -17.41 -5.84
C MET A 1 2.20 -17.71 -6.31
N LEU A 2 2.45 -18.67 -7.23
CA LEU A 2 3.81 -19.14 -7.58
C LEU A 2 4.83 -18.05 -7.93
N ILE A 3 4.41 -16.98 -8.63
CA ILE A 3 5.28 -15.85 -8.97
C ILE A 3 5.30 -14.80 -7.85
N SER A 4 4.18 -14.55 -7.18
CA SER A 4 4.06 -13.47 -6.18
C SER A 4 4.66 -13.82 -4.82
N ASN A 5 4.64 -15.08 -4.41
CA ASN A 5 5.12 -15.52 -3.10
C ASN A 5 6.63 -15.29 -2.90
N PRO A 6 7.52 -15.58 -3.89
CA PRO A 6 8.94 -15.32 -3.73
C PRO A 6 9.34 -13.85 -3.90
N LEU A 7 8.41 -12.96 -4.26
CA LEU A 7 8.70 -11.53 -4.36
C LEU A 7 8.74 -10.90 -2.98
N ASP A 8 9.74 -10.05 -2.77
CA ASP A 8 9.84 -9.22 -1.57
C ASP A 8 8.62 -8.31 -1.44
N TYR A 9 8.18 -8.09 -0.19
CA TYR A 9 7.13 -7.13 0.14
C TYR A 9 7.59 -5.69 -0.08
N HIS A 10 8.90 -5.41 0.01
CA HIS A 10 9.50 -4.09 -0.25
C HIS A 10 10.20 -4.02 -1.61
N ARG A 11 9.78 -4.83 -2.59
CA ARG A 11 10.43 -4.85 -3.91
C ARG A 11 10.47 -3.44 -4.54
N ASP A 12 11.58 -3.13 -5.19
CA ASP A 12 11.69 -1.89 -5.95
C ASP A 12 10.73 -1.88 -7.14
N VAL A 13 10.00 -0.77 -7.29
CA VAL A 13 9.15 -0.50 -8.45
C VAL A 13 9.74 0.71 -9.18
N PRO A 14 10.01 0.61 -10.49
CA PRO A 14 10.58 1.73 -11.24
C PRO A 14 9.63 2.93 -11.22
N ASP A 15 10.20 4.13 -11.07
CA ASP A 15 9.43 5.37 -11.13
C ASP A 15 8.94 5.63 -12.56
N THR A 16 7.64 5.43 -12.79
CA THR A 16 6.98 5.62 -14.09
C THR A 16 6.38 7.02 -14.26
N ARG A 17 6.55 7.93 -13.29
CA ARG A 17 5.98 9.28 -13.33
C ARG A 17 6.72 10.15 -14.36
N ASN A 18 6.04 11.19 -14.84
CA ASN A 18 6.69 12.22 -15.64
C ASN A 18 7.76 12.96 -14.82
N ALA A 19 8.89 13.31 -15.44
CA ALA A 19 10.00 14.01 -14.76
C ALA A 19 9.55 15.30 -14.05
N ALA A 20 8.58 16.03 -14.61
CA ALA A 20 8.04 17.26 -14.01
C ALA A 20 7.33 17.03 -12.66
N CYS A 21 6.94 15.78 -12.33
CA CYS A 21 6.34 15.46 -11.04
C CYS A 21 7.34 15.60 -9.88
N LYS A 22 8.66 15.50 -10.14
CA LYS A 22 9.70 15.63 -9.11
C LYS A 22 9.84 17.05 -8.58
N ASP A 23 9.51 18.04 -9.40
CA ASP A 23 9.61 19.46 -9.04
C ASP A 23 8.33 20.00 -8.37
N LYS A 24 7.27 19.18 -8.29
CA LYS A 24 6.00 19.58 -7.69
C LYS A 24 6.09 19.63 -6.16
N LYS A 25 5.82 20.81 -5.60
CA LYS A 25 5.78 21.02 -4.15
C LYS A 25 4.35 20.91 -3.63
N TYR A 26 4.21 20.26 -2.48
CA TYR A 26 2.95 20.10 -1.77
C TYR A 26 3.04 20.82 -0.40
N PRO A 27 1.93 21.33 0.14
CA PRO A 27 1.90 21.88 1.49
C PRO A 27 2.35 20.86 2.54
N VAL A 28 2.90 21.35 3.65
CA VAL A 28 3.32 20.49 4.76
C VAL A 28 2.12 20.10 5.62
N ASP A 29 1.09 20.92 5.68
CA ASP A 29 -0.13 20.75 6.47
C ASP A 29 -1.22 19.98 5.72
N LEU A 30 -0.86 18.84 5.14
CA LEU A 30 -1.84 17.92 4.57
C LEU A 30 -2.62 17.21 5.70
N PRO A 31 -3.93 16.98 5.52
CA PRO A 31 -4.72 16.23 6.49
C PRO A 31 -4.20 14.79 6.62
N VAL A 32 -4.36 14.22 7.82
CA VAL A 32 -4.13 12.80 8.04
C VAL A 32 -5.22 11.98 7.34
N THR A 33 -4.86 10.81 6.83
CA THR A 33 -5.78 9.92 6.12
C THR A 33 -5.78 8.53 6.74
N SER A 34 -6.97 7.94 6.88
CA SER A 34 -7.14 6.51 7.13
C SER A 34 -7.26 5.79 5.80
N ILE A 35 -6.54 4.69 5.61
CA ILE A 35 -6.58 3.90 4.37
C ILE A 35 -7.37 2.63 4.64
N VAL A 36 -8.51 2.47 3.95
CA VAL A 36 -9.34 1.27 4.06
C VAL A 36 -9.02 0.35 2.88
N ILE A 37 -8.59 -0.88 3.17
CA ILE A 37 -8.32 -1.93 2.18
C ILE A 37 -9.35 -3.03 2.38
N CYS A 38 -10.33 -3.09 1.50
CA CYS A 38 -11.28 -4.20 1.46
C CYS A 38 -10.69 -5.36 0.65
N PHE A 39 -10.72 -6.57 1.19
CA PHE A 39 -10.22 -7.76 0.49
C PHE A 39 -11.17 -8.95 0.66
N TYR A 40 -11.14 -9.86 -0.31
CA TYR A 40 -11.89 -11.10 -0.30
C TYR A 40 -11.08 -12.17 -1.03
N ASN A 41 -10.70 -13.25 -0.35
CA ASN A 41 -9.87 -14.33 -0.91
C ASN A 41 -8.58 -13.84 -1.60
N GLU A 42 -8.02 -12.72 -1.11
CA GLU A 42 -6.81 -12.14 -1.70
C GLU A 42 -5.58 -12.98 -1.35
N ALA A 43 -4.62 -13.02 -2.28
CA ALA A 43 -3.34 -13.66 -2.01
C ALA A 43 -2.62 -12.93 -0.87
N LEU A 44 -2.26 -13.63 0.21
CA LEU A 44 -1.54 -13.04 1.36
C LEU A 44 -0.30 -12.24 0.92
N SER A 45 0.48 -12.77 -0.02
CA SER A 45 1.67 -12.09 -0.54
C SER A 45 1.34 -10.78 -1.29
N ALA A 46 0.17 -10.69 -1.91
CA ALA A 46 -0.29 -9.47 -2.57
C ALA A 46 -0.84 -8.47 -1.55
N LEU A 47 -1.68 -8.92 -0.62
CA LEU A 47 -2.23 -8.08 0.44
C LEU A 47 -1.14 -7.43 1.29
N LEU A 48 -0.15 -8.21 1.75
CA LEU A 48 0.98 -7.69 2.52
C LEU A 48 1.80 -6.68 1.74
N ARG A 49 2.07 -6.94 0.45
CA ARG A 49 2.79 -5.99 -0.40
C ARG A 49 2.01 -4.68 -0.60
N THR A 50 0.68 -4.72 -0.64
CA THR A 50 -0.15 -3.51 -0.65
C THR A 50 0.02 -2.73 0.65
N VAL A 51 -0.02 -3.40 1.80
CA VAL A 51 0.19 -2.76 3.11
C VAL A 51 1.61 -2.15 3.20
N HIS A 52 2.65 -2.89 2.83
CA HIS A 52 4.02 -2.38 2.82
C HIS A 52 4.19 -1.20 1.86
N SER A 53 3.64 -1.27 0.65
CA SER A 53 3.68 -0.15 -0.28
C SER A 53 3.00 1.10 0.27
N VAL A 54 1.92 0.97 1.06
CA VAL A 54 1.28 2.11 1.73
C VAL A 54 2.22 2.71 2.78
N LEU A 55 2.86 1.88 3.60
CA LEU A 55 3.78 2.33 4.65
C LEU A 55 5.02 3.02 4.06
N ASP A 56 5.58 2.48 2.97
CA ASP A 56 6.81 2.98 2.36
C ASP A 56 6.60 4.25 1.54
N CYS A 57 5.47 4.33 0.82
CA CYS A 57 5.19 5.44 -0.11
C CYS A 57 4.40 6.58 0.53
N THR A 58 3.94 6.45 1.78
CA THR A 58 3.17 7.49 2.48
C THR A 58 4.00 8.13 3.59
N PRO A 59 4.16 9.46 3.63
CA PRO A 59 4.80 10.12 4.76
C PRO A 59 4.07 9.78 6.08
N ALA A 60 4.81 9.34 7.10
CA ALA A 60 4.24 8.90 8.38
C ALA A 60 3.30 9.94 9.04
N ARG A 61 3.57 11.23 8.84
CA ARG A 61 2.74 12.34 9.34
C ARG A 61 1.36 12.46 8.67
N ALA A 62 1.17 11.83 7.52
CA ALA A 62 -0.06 11.87 6.74
C ALA A 62 -0.90 10.59 6.90
N LEU A 63 -0.34 9.52 7.48
CA LEU A 63 -1.03 8.25 7.67
C LEU A 63 -1.55 8.15 9.09
N HIS A 64 -2.87 8.05 9.26
CA HIS A 64 -3.49 7.82 10.56
C HIS A 64 -3.49 6.34 10.94
N GLU A 65 -4.03 5.51 10.04
CA GLU A 65 -4.22 4.07 10.25
C GLU A 65 -4.45 3.36 8.91
N ILE A 66 -4.28 2.04 8.90
CA ILE A 66 -4.67 1.15 7.81
C ILE A 66 -5.72 0.20 8.36
N ILE A 67 -6.92 0.23 7.78
CA ILE A 67 -8.04 -0.63 8.16
C ILE A 67 -8.16 -1.72 7.10
N LEU A 68 -7.89 -2.97 7.51
CA LEU A 68 -8.11 -4.14 6.66
C LEU A 68 -9.52 -4.66 6.90
N MET A 69 -10.37 -4.60 5.87
CA MET A 69 -11.75 -5.06 5.94
C MET A 69 -11.90 -6.37 5.15
N ASP A 70 -12.08 -7.47 5.87
CA ASP A 70 -12.35 -8.78 5.27
C ASP A 70 -13.82 -8.88 4.85
N GLY A 71 -14.05 -9.12 3.57
CA GLY A 71 -15.37 -9.31 2.96
C GLY A 71 -15.95 -10.71 3.13
N ASN A 72 -15.60 -11.43 4.20
CA ASN A 72 -15.94 -12.84 4.47
C ASN A 72 -15.18 -13.85 3.59
N SER A 73 -13.85 -13.71 3.54
CA SER A 73 -12.97 -14.67 2.86
C SER A 73 -13.18 -16.11 3.37
N ASP A 74 -13.02 -17.10 2.48
CA ASP A 74 -13.21 -18.52 2.79
C ASP A 74 -12.19 -19.05 3.81
N PHE A 75 -11.04 -18.36 3.93
CA PHE A 75 -9.99 -18.66 4.88
C PHE A 75 -10.06 -17.72 6.09
N MET A 76 -10.33 -18.30 7.26
CA MET A 76 -9.99 -17.70 8.54
C MET A 76 -8.50 -17.97 8.76
N ILE A 77 -7.73 -16.89 8.90
CA ILE A 77 -6.27 -16.78 9.13
C ILE A 77 -5.61 -18.05 9.68
#